data_AF-A0A1Q7R3E6-F1
#
_entry.id   AF-A0A1Q7R3E6-F1
#
_cell.length_a   1.000
_cell.length_b   1.000
_cell.length_c   1.000
_cell.angle_alpha   90.00
_cell.angle_beta   90.00
_cell.angle_gamma   90.00
#
_symmetry.space_group_name_H-M   'P 1'
#
loop_
_entity.id
_entity.type
_entity.pdbx_description
1 polymer ?
#
loop_
_entity_poly.entity_id
_entity_poly.type
_entity_poly.pdbx_seq_one_letter_code
_entity_poly.pdbx_strand_id
1 'polypeptide(L)' 'MKRRGISRIDQPSTRTYGWFVRADFYRRRDGSYVPRYRKFFGDVTHGGKRRALRAAREYLAKVARARRSKTG' A
#
# COMPACT_ATOMS: atom_id res chain seq x y z
N MET A 1 -14.21 -9.16 2.65
CA MET A 1 -13.87 -7.72 2.53
C MET A 1 -12.51 -7.53 1.84
N LYS A 2 -12.48 -7.14 0.56
CA LYS A 2 -11.25 -6.70 -0.13
C LYS A 2 -10.72 -5.46 0.60
N ARG A 3 -9.58 -5.55 1.29
CA ARG A 3 -8.89 -4.38 1.87
C ARG A 3 -8.44 -3.48 0.71
N ARG A 4 -9.29 -2.53 0.32
CA ARG A 4 -9.00 -1.58 -0.77
C ARG A 4 -7.66 -0.90 -0.47
N GLY A 5 -6.66 -1.21 -1.29
CA GLY A 5 -5.35 -0.56 -1.24
C GLY A 5 -4.22 -1.32 -0.54
N ILE A 6 -4.41 -2.53 -0.01
CA ILE A 6 -3.28 -3.40 0.43
C ILE A 6 -3.37 -4.76 -0.28
N SER A 7 -2.33 -5.12 -1.01
CA SER A 7 -2.19 -6.41 -1.70
C SER A 7 -1.06 -7.22 -1.05
N ARG A 8 -1.27 -8.52 -0.88
CA ARG A 8 -0.18 -9.43 -0.51
C ARG A 8 0.69 -9.68 -1.74
N ILE A 9 2.01 -9.68 -1.56
CA ILE A 9 2.96 -10.16 -2.55
C ILE A 9 3.60 -11.40 -1.96
N ASP A 10 3.37 -12.54 -2.61
CA ASP A 10 4.05 -13.79 -2.40
C ASP A 10 4.65 -14.19 -3.74
N GLN A 11 5.92 -13.86 -3.96
CA GLN A 11 6.68 -14.20 -5.16
C GLN A 11 7.85 -15.13 -4.78
N PRO A 12 7.63 -16.45 -4.78
CA PRO A 12 8.64 -17.41 -4.36
C PRO A 12 9.88 -17.41 -5.24
N SER A 13 9.72 -17.26 -6.56
CA SER A 13 10.82 -17.28 -7.54
C SER A 13 11.87 -16.19 -7.31
N THR A 14 11.45 -15.04 -6.76
CA THR A 14 12.34 -13.91 -6.42
C THR A 14 12.50 -13.73 -4.91
N ARG A 15 12.05 -14.72 -4.10
CA ARG A 15 12.05 -14.68 -2.63
C ARG A 15 11.44 -13.38 -2.06
N THR A 16 10.50 -12.78 -2.79
CA THR A 16 9.90 -11.51 -2.44
C THR A 16 8.57 -11.75 -1.75
N TYR A 17 8.56 -11.51 -0.44
CA TYR A 17 7.40 -11.66 0.42
C TYR A 17 7.10 -10.34 1.11
N GLY A 18 5.86 -9.89 1.07
CA GLY A 18 5.49 -8.63 1.69
C GLY A 18 4.09 -8.16 1.39
N TRP A 19 3.81 -6.92 1.73
CA TRP A 19 2.54 -6.25 1.47
C TRP A 19 2.78 -4.99 0.66
N PHE A 20 1.97 -4.77 -0.36
CA PHE A 20 2.05 -3.60 -1.22
C PHE A 20 0.84 -2.71 -1.03
N VAL A 21 1.08 -1.46 -0.67
CA VAL A 21 0.05 -0.44 -0.51
C VAL A 21 -0.09 0.38 -1.78
N ARG A 22 -1.32 0.58 -2.23
CA ARG A 22 -1.72 1.51 -3.30
C ARG A 22 -2.93 2.30 -2.84
N ALA A 23 -2.82 3.62 -2.77
CA ALA A 23 -3.91 4.47 -2.30
C ALA A 23 -4.02 5.77 -3.09
N ASP A 24 -5.20 6.40 -2.98
CA ASP A 24 -5.53 7.70 -3.56
C ASP A 24 -5.29 7.75 -5.08
N PHE A 25 -6.10 7.00 -5.82
CA PHE A 25 -6.00 6.96 -7.27
C PHE A 25 -6.51 8.26 -7.87
N TYR A 26 -5.77 8.82 -8.82
CA TYR A 26 -6.20 9.97 -9.59
C TYR A 26 -6.16 9.66 -11.07
N ARG A 27 -7.07 10.28 -11.82
CA ARG A 27 -7.11 10.20 -13.28
C ARG A 27 -6.08 11.17 -13.85
N ARG A 28 -5.20 10.65 -14.70
CA ARG A 28 -4.26 11.45 -15.50
C ARG A 28 -4.98 12.06 -16.71
N ARG A 29 -4.32 13.00 -17.39
CA ARG A 29 -4.84 13.63 -18.61
C ARG A 29 -5.07 12.62 -19.74
N ASP A 30 -4.25 11.56 -19.78
CA ASP A 30 -4.36 10.44 -20.72
C ASP A 30 -5.50 9.44 -20.40
N GLY A 31 -6.32 9.71 -19.37
CA GLY A 31 -7.42 8.84 -18.95
C GLY A 31 -7.02 7.68 -18.03
N SER A 32 -5.74 7.44 -17.81
CA SER A 32 -5.27 6.36 -16.92
C SER A 32 -5.48 6.71 -15.44
N TYR A 33 -5.74 5.69 -14.61
CA TYR A 33 -5.83 5.83 -13.16
C TYR A 33 -4.56 5.32 -12.50
N VAL A 34 -3.87 6.19 -11.76
CA VAL A 34 -2.64 5.81 -11.04
C VAL A 34 -2.77 6.11 -9.55
N PRO A 35 -2.20 5.26 -8.67
CA PRO A 35 -2.18 5.54 -7.25
C PRO A 35 -1.19 6.66 -6.94
N ARG A 36 -1.62 7.65 -6.16
CA ARG A 36 -0.76 8.73 -5.66
C ARG A 36 0.22 8.22 -4.60
N TYR A 37 -0.23 7.29 -3.76
CA TYR A 37 0.63 6.66 -2.76
C TYR A 37 0.88 5.19 -3.11
N ARG A 38 2.16 4.83 -3.19
CA ARG A 38 2.62 3.43 -3.34
C ARG A 38 3.73 3.13 -2.35
N LYS A 39 3.71 1.96 -1.70
CA LYS A 39 4.83 1.51 -0.85
C LYS A 39 4.80 0.00 -0.65
N PHE A 40 5.99 -0.63 -0.66
CA PHE A 40 6.17 -2.04 -0.34
C PHE A 40 6.66 -2.23 1.10
N PHE A 41 6.15 -3.24 1.78
CA PHE A 41 6.47 -3.63 3.14
C PHE A 41 6.90 -5.09 3.13
N GLY A 42 8.21 -5.34 3.00
CA GLY A 42 8.78 -6.68 2.96
C GLY A 42 8.68 -7.40 4.30
N ASP A 43 8.41 -8.70 4.26
CA ASP A 43 8.32 -9.53 5.46
C ASP A 43 9.66 -9.58 6.19
N VAL A 44 10.77 -9.78 5.48
CA VAL A 44 12.12 -9.83 6.07
C VAL A 44 12.44 -8.52 6.80
N THR A 45 12.21 -7.38 6.15
CA THR A 45 12.55 -6.06 6.72
C THR A 45 11.65 -5.63 7.87
N HIS A 46 10.45 -6.20 7.99
CA HIS A 46 9.49 -5.83 9.03
C HIS A 46 9.31 -6.91 10.11
N GLY A 47 10.07 -8.02 10.08
CA GLY A 47 9.99 -9.08 11.08
C GLY A 47 8.77 -10.01 10.90
N GLY A 48 8.45 -10.32 9.65
CA GLY A 48 7.47 -11.32 9.23
C GLY A 48 6.11 -10.76 8.80
N LYS A 49 5.30 -11.64 8.22
CA LYS A 49 4.01 -11.33 7.57
C LYS A 49 3.07 -10.47 8.41
N ARG A 50 2.96 -10.74 9.72
CA ARG A 50 2.06 -10.01 10.64
C ARG A 50 2.53 -8.57 10.87
N ARG A 51 3.83 -8.38 11.13
CA ARG A 51 4.41 -7.05 11.38
C ARG A 51 4.46 -6.22 10.10
N ALA A 52 4.77 -6.85 8.96
CA ALA A 52 4.69 -6.20 7.65
C ALA A 52 3.26 -5.73 7.32
N LEU A 53 2.25 -6.56 7.62
CA LEU A 53 0.84 -6.16 7.44
C LEU A 53 0.46 -4.99 8.34
N ARG A 54 0.93 -4.98 9.59
CA ARG A 54 0.70 -3.87 10.52
C ARG A 54 1.29 -2.56 9.98
N ALA A 55 2.55 -2.58 9.55
CA ALA A 55 3.21 -1.41 8.95
C ALA A 55 2.49 -0.91 7.70
N ALA A 56 2.03 -1.82 6.83
CA ALA A 56 1.25 -1.47 5.65
C ALA A 56 -0.09 -0.77 6.00
N ARG A 57 -0.78 -1.24 7.06
CA ARG A 57 -2.02 -0.61 7.54
C ARG A 57 -1.77 0.76 8.15
N GLU A 58 -0.74 0.91 8.97
CA GLU A 58 -0.37 2.18 9.59
C GLU A 58 -0.03 3.22 8.53
N TYR A 59 0.72 2.83 7.49
CA TYR A 59 0.99 3.69 6.35
C TYR A 59 -0.29 4.07 5.59
N LEU A 60 -1.19 3.11 5.33
CA LEU A 60 -2.46 3.39 4.66
C LEU A 60 -3.31 4.39 5.45
N ALA A 61 -3.37 4.25 6.78
CA ALA A 61 -4.08 5.19 7.66
C ALA A 61 -3.45 6.59 7.62
N LYS A 62 -2.10 6.67 7.65
CA LYS A 62 -1.37 7.95 7.55
C LYS A 62 -1.69 8.67 6.24
N VAL A 63 -1.62 7.99 5.10
CA VAL A 63 -1.90 8.64 3.80
C VAL A 63 -3.38 8.95 3.60
N ALA A 64 -4.29 8.15 4.17
CA ALA A 64 -5.72 8.44 4.18
C ALA A 64 -6.05 9.71 4.98
N ARG A 65 -5.39 9.90 6.14
CA ARG A 65 -5.52 11.13 6.94
C ARG A 65 -4.97 12.35 6.20
N ALA A 66 -3.80 12.22 5.57
CA ALA A 66 -3.21 13.31 4.77
C ALA A 66 -4.10 13.74 3.59
N ARG A 67 -4.89 12.82 3.01
CA ARG A 67 -5.90 13.18 2.00
C ARG A 67 -7.00 14.04 2.60
N ARG A 68 -7.54 13.65 3.76
CA ARG A 68 -8.65 14.35 4.42
C ARG A 68 -8.28 15.80 4.78
N SER A 69 -7.04 16.05 5.19
CA SER A 69 -6.56 17.40 5.50
C SER A 69 -6.30 18.29 4.27
N LYS A 70 -6.27 17.73 3.05
CA LYS A 70 -6.10 18.51 1.81
C LYS A 70 -7.44 18.84 1.11
N THR A 71 -8.55 18.37 1.66
CA THR A 71 -9.91 18.62 1.14
C THR A 71 -10.74 19.48 2.09
N GLY A 72 -10.18 19.87 3.23
CA GLY A 72 -10.77 20.83 4.18
C GLY A 72 -10.18 22.21 4.01
#